data_AF-A0A922M8B1-F1
#
_entry.id   AF-A0A922M8B1-F1
#
_cell.length_a   1.000
_cell.length_b   1.000
_cell.length_c   1.000
_cell.angle_alpha   90.00
_cell.angle_beta   90.00
_cell.angle_gamma   90.00
#
_symmetry.space_group_name_H-M   'P 1'
#
loop_
_entity.id
_entity.type
_entity.pdbx_description
1 polymer ?
#
loop_
_entity_poly.entity_id
_entity_poly.type
_entity_poly.pdbx_seq_one_letter_code
_entity_poly.pdbx_strand_id
1 'polypeptide(L)'
;MDEVLDQLNKTSFIDLYKQKSDNQEQRRKDLLNAQKSLRNNLVDTCRGILGLVDAVDNNDFFQEKKVLYKPKIFVAGFTQCAYSNVLMLSEWMVEKPEDFHENWYVVPCPKGIRTLVVANRGTTNLFSKYGQFRGEYKTALPGGHSGGLKNRCCILDCFQPENSNIMYVLDLLAWNTQPMTDGETEFRHYWMESNFREIPELERITKKNKLI
;
A
#
# COMPACT_ATOMS: atom_id res chain seq x y z
N MET A 1 -4.00 31.88 13.82
CA MET A 1 -2.94 31.36 12.92
C MET A 1 -2.40 30.03 13.44
N ASP A 2 -2.51 29.77 14.75
CA ASP A 2 -2.07 28.51 15.38
C ASP A 2 -3.05 27.33 15.25
N GLU A 3 -4.35 27.55 15.09
CA GLU A 3 -5.33 26.45 14.93
C GLU A 3 -5.27 25.75 13.56
N VAL A 4 -4.72 26.41 12.53
CA VAL A 4 -4.57 25.85 11.18
C VAL A 4 -3.35 24.93 11.09
N LEU A 5 -2.31 25.19 11.90
CA LEU A 5 -1.14 24.33 12.01
C LEU A 5 -1.45 23.02 12.76
N ASP A 6 -2.38 23.06 13.71
CA ASP A 6 -2.74 21.90 14.54
C ASP A 6 -3.58 20.85 13.77
N GLN A 7 -4.30 21.27 12.73
CA GLN A 7 -5.03 20.34 11.85
C GLN A 7 -4.13 19.56 10.88
N LEU A 8 -2.95 20.09 10.52
CA LEU A 8 -1.98 19.41 9.65
C LEU A 8 -1.21 18.30 10.39
N ASN A 9 -1.06 18.41 11.71
CA ASN A 9 -0.37 17.41 12.54
C ASN A 9 -1.22 16.17 12.89
N LYS A 10 -2.53 16.17 12.60
CA LYS A 10 -3.44 15.04 12.89
C LYS A 10 -3.34 13.85 11.93
N THR A 11 -2.42 13.84 10.96
CA THR A 11 -2.24 12.70 10.03
C THR A 11 -0.91 11.97 10.23
N SER A 12 -0.48 11.91 11.48
CA SER A 12 0.62 11.07 11.93
C SER A 12 0.09 9.65 12.16
N PHE A 13 0.18 8.78 11.15
CA PHE A 13 0.07 7.32 11.37
C PHE A 13 1.16 6.81 12.34
N ILE A 14 2.14 7.66 12.72
CA ILE A 14 3.19 7.34 13.68
C ILE A 14 2.60 6.99 15.05
N ASP A 15 1.51 7.63 15.46
CA ASP A 15 0.86 7.37 16.74
C ASP A 15 0.10 6.03 16.76
N LEU A 16 -0.08 5.36 15.61
CA LEU A 16 -0.67 4.02 15.53
C LEU A 16 0.37 2.90 15.69
N TYR A 17 1.64 3.15 15.40
CA TYR A 17 2.64 2.07 15.23
C TYR A 17 3.79 2.07 16.24
N LYS A 18 3.79 2.96 17.24
CA LYS A 18 4.83 3.00 18.28
C LYS A 18 4.32 3.47 19.66
N GLN A 19 3.07 3.18 19.99
CA GLN A 19 2.56 3.47 21.33
C GLN A 19 3.13 2.47 22.35
N LYS A 20 3.69 3.03 23.42
CA LYS A 20 4.16 2.30 24.59
C LYS A 20 2.97 2.06 25.54
N SER A 21 1.93 1.40 25.03
CA SER A 21 0.74 1.03 25.79
C SER A 21 0.77 -0.48 26.06
N ASP A 22 0.41 -0.86 27.28
CA ASP A 22 0.66 -2.18 27.87
C ASP A 22 -0.24 -3.33 27.35
N ASN A 23 -1.06 -3.10 26.32
CA ASN A 23 -1.91 -4.16 25.77
C ASN A 23 -1.92 -4.12 24.23
N GLN A 24 -0.94 -4.81 23.61
CA GLN A 24 -0.83 -4.92 22.15
C GLN A 24 -2.01 -5.69 21.55
N GLU A 25 -2.46 -6.73 22.26
CA GLU A 25 -3.52 -7.61 21.78
C GLU A 25 -4.85 -6.89 21.60
N GLN A 26 -5.26 -6.06 22.56
CA GLN A 26 -6.50 -5.30 22.46
C GLN A 26 -6.46 -4.32 21.27
N ARG A 27 -5.33 -3.63 21.07
CA ARG A 27 -5.17 -2.70 19.94
C ARG A 27 -5.25 -3.41 18.59
N ARG A 28 -4.65 -4.60 18.46
CA ARG A 28 -4.75 -5.43 17.25
C ARG A 28 -6.20 -5.80 16.95
N LYS A 29 -6.95 -6.24 17.96
CA LYS A 29 -8.38 -6.57 17.83
C LYS A 29 -9.21 -5.37 17.41
N ASP A 30 -9.01 -4.22 18.05
CA ASP A 30 -9.75 -2.99 17.74
C ASP A 30 -9.48 -2.51 16.31
N LEU A 31 -8.21 -2.51 15.90
CA LEU A 31 -7.80 -2.11 14.55
C LEU A 31 -8.35 -3.07 13.49
N LEU A 32 -8.30 -4.38 13.73
CA LEU A 32 -8.85 -5.38 12.82
C LEU A 32 -10.37 -5.26 12.69
N ASN A 33 -11.08 -5.03 13.80
CA ASN A 33 -12.53 -4.83 13.81
C ASN A 33 -12.91 -3.56 13.04
N ALA A 34 -12.17 -2.47 13.22
CA ALA A 34 -12.37 -1.24 12.46
C ALA A 34 -12.16 -1.46 10.95
N GLN A 35 -11.10 -2.17 10.56
CA GLN A 35 -10.84 -2.51 9.15
C GLN A 35 -11.93 -3.40 8.54
N LYS A 36 -12.35 -4.45 9.25
CA LYS A 36 -13.45 -5.35 8.81
C LYS A 36 -14.76 -4.60 8.64
N SER A 37 -15.12 -3.75 9.61
CA SER A 37 -16.31 -2.92 9.56
C SER A 37 -16.28 -1.96 8.37
N LEU A 38 -15.16 -1.28 8.13
CA LEU A 38 -15.00 -0.39 6.99
C LEU A 38 -15.17 -1.13 5.65
N ARG A 39 -14.53 -2.29 5.51
CA ARG A 39 -14.64 -3.14 4.31
C ARG A 39 -16.08 -3.58 4.08
N ASN A 40 -16.78 -4.05 5.11
CA ASN A 40 -18.19 -4.43 4.99
C ASN A 40 -19.05 -3.23 4.57
N ASN A 41 -18.87 -2.06 5.17
CA ASN A 41 -19.60 -0.84 4.81
C ASN A 41 -19.35 -0.43 3.35
N LEU A 42 -18.11 -0.51 2.87
CA LEU A 42 -17.78 -0.24 1.47
C LEU A 42 -18.47 -1.23 0.54
N VAL A 43 -18.39 -2.52 0.85
CA VAL A 43 -19.06 -3.58 0.08
C VAL A 43 -20.56 -3.38 0.08
N ASP A 44 -21.19 -3.05 1.20
CA ASP A 44 -22.63 -2.83 1.30
C ASP A 44 -23.07 -1.58 0.52
N THR A 45 -22.25 -0.51 0.55
CA THR A 45 -22.46 0.69 -0.29
C THR A 45 -22.36 0.34 -1.78
N CYS A 46 -21.34 -0.43 -2.17
CA CYS A 46 -21.13 -0.84 -3.57
C CYS A 46 -22.12 -1.92 -4.05
N ARG A 47 -22.63 -2.77 -3.15
CA ARG A 47 -23.76 -3.70 -3.42
C ARG A 47 -25.08 -2.96 -3.59
N GLY A 48 -25.16 -1.73 -3.05
CA GLY A 48 -26.17 -0.71 -3.34
C GLY A 48 -26.25 -0.26 -4.80
N ILE A 49 -25.69 -1.02 -5.76
CA ILE A 49 -26.14 -1.03 -7.16
C ILE A 49 -27.68 -1.10 -7.23
N LEU A 50 -28.35 -1.73 -6.24
CA LEU A 50 -29.82 -1.70 -6.11
C LEU A 50 -30.41 -0.29 -5.85
N GLY A 51 -29.72 0.59 -5.14
CA GLY A 51 -30.15 2.00 -4.95
C GLY A 51 -29.81 2.90 -6.13
N LEU A 52 -28.87 2.49 -7.00
CA LEU A 52 -28.48 3.22 -8.21
C LEU A 52 -29.40 2.95 -9.41
N VAL A 53 -30.26 1.93 -9.36
CA VAL A 53 -31.42 1.86 -10.27
C VAL A 53 -32.46 2.92 -9.87
N ASP A 54 -32.59 3.22 -8.58
CA ASP A 54 -33.56 4.21 -8.06
C ASP A 54 -33.02 5.66 -8.02
N ALA A 55 -31.71 5.89 -8.13
CA ALA A 55 -31.06 7.19 -7.93
C ALA A 55 -30.43 7.81 -9.20
N VAL A 56 -30.88 7.41 -10.40
CA VAL A 56 -30.50 8.06 -11.67
C VAL A 56 -30.88 9.57 -11.69
N ASP A 57 -31.68 10.03 -10.72
CA ASP A 57 -32.18 11.41 -10.65
C ASP A 57 -31.41 12.39 -9.74
N ASN A 58 -30.43 11.99 -8.91
CA ASN A 58 -29.82 12.93 -7.95
C ASN A 58 -28.27 12.95 -7.99
N ASN A 59 -27.73 14.00 -8.61
CA ASN A 59 -26.31 14.29 -8.90
C ASN A 59 -25.42 14.68 -7.69
N ASP A 60 -25.69 14.21 -6.47
CA ASP A 60 -25.03 14.75 -5.25
C ASP A 60 -24.25 13.72 -4.39
N PHE A 61 -23.89 12.55 -4.91
CA PHE A 61 -23.40 11.44 -4.07
C PHE A 61 -21.91 11.44 -3.63
N PHE A 62 -21.18 12.55 -3.78
CA PHE A 62 -19.79 12.65 -3.30
C PHE A 62 -19.64 13.58 -2.08
N GLN A 63 -20.44 13.37 -1.03
CA GLN A 63 -20.11 13.94 0.28
C GLN A 63 -19.05 13.09 0.99
N GLU A 64 -17.88 13.68 1.18
CA GLU A 64 -16.69 13.08 1.81
C GLU A 64 -16.94 12.67 3.26
N LYS A 65 -17.18 11.37 3.52
CA LYS A 65 -16.98 10.79 4.85
C LYS A 65 -15.48 10.51 5.07
N LYS A 66 -14.95 10.93 6.22
CA LYS A 66 -13.56 10.66 6.64
C LYS A 66 -13.33 9.16 6.82
N VAL A 67 -12.70 8.54 5.84
CA VAL A 67 -12.17 7.17 5.92
C VAL A 67 -11.00 7.16 6.91
N LEU A 68 -11.02 6.26 7.90
CA LEU A 68 -10.00 6.18 8.97
C LEU A 68 -8.61 5.77 8.42
N TYR A 69 -8.58 5.05 7.30
CA TYR A 69 -7.37 4.66 6.58
C TYR A 69 -7.59 4.83 5.08
N LYS A 70 -7.07 5.92 4.52
CA LYS A 70 -6.88 6.08 3.07
C LYS A 70 -5.38 5.96 2.81
N PRO A 71 -4.89 4.89 2.14
CA PRO A 71 -3.57 4.95 1.57
C PRO A 71 -3.55 6.12 0.60
N LYS A 72 -2.71 7.13 0.88
CA LYS A 72 -2.65 8.40 0.13
C LYS A 72 -2.16 8.25 -1.31
N ILE A 73 -2.09 7.03 -1.86
CA ILE A 73 -1.74 6.85 -3.26
C ILE A 73 -3.01 6.69 -4.07
N PHE A 74 -3.44 7.82 -4.65
CA PHE A 74 -4.38 7.82 -5.74
C PHE A 74 -3.72 7.14 -6.93
N VAL A 75 -4.17 5.92 -7.22
CA VAL A 75 -3.84 5.26 -8.47
C VAL A 75 -4.70 5.92 -9.55
N ALA A 76 -4.05 6.49 -10.56
CA ALA A 76 -4.66 7.19 -11.70
C ALA A 76 -5.37 8.54 -11.40
N GLY A 77 -4.57 9.61 -11.19
CA GLY A 77 -4.93 10.92 -11.74
C GLY A 77 -5.68 11.92 -10.87
N PHE A 78 -5.93 11.64 -9.58
CA PHE A 78 -6.63 12.59 -8.72
C PHE A 78 -5.80 12.93 -7.47
N THR A 79 -5.25 14.15 -7.43
CA THR A 79 -4.50 14.81 -6.34
C THR A 79 -3.05 14.39 -6.04
N GLN A 80 -2.22 15.42 -5.84
CA GLN A 80 -0.78 15.41 -5.60
C GLN A 80 -0.51 15.05 -4.13
N CYS A 81 -0.57 13.77 -3.79
CA CYS A 81 -0.27 13.33 -2.43
C CYS A 81 1.24 13.14 -2.20
N ALA A 82 1.67 13.37 -0.97
CA ALA A 82 3.04 13.10 -0.55
C ALA A 82 3.30 11.58 -0.53
N TYR A 83 4.46 11.16 -1.05
CA TYR A 83 4.93 9.77 -0.97
C TYR A 83 5.42 9.37 0.44
N SER A 84 5.23 10.24 1.44
CA SER A 84 5.58 10.01 2.83
C SER A 84 4.47 9.28 3.58
N ASN A 85 4.84 8.42 4.53
CA ASN A 85 3.91 7.72 5.42
C ASN A 85 2.85 6.87 4.69
N VAL A 86 3.20 6.33 3.52
CA VAL A 86 2.36 5.39 2.76
C VAL A 86 2.51 3.97 3.33
N LEU A 87 3.73 3.58 3.66
CA LEU A 87 4.07 2.21 4.02
C LEU A 87 3.50 1.85 5.39
N MET A 88 2.97 0.63 5.52
CA MET A 88 2.58 0.07 6.81
C MET A 88 3.84 -0.24 7.60
N LEU A 89 3.99 0.39 8.78
CA LEU A 89 5.13 0.17 9.66
C LEU A 89 4.71 -0.77 10.78
N SER A 90 5.62 -1.62 11.25
CA SER A 90 5.34 -2.51 12.40
C SER A 90 5.64 -1.80 13.72
N GLU A 91 4.92 -2.21 14.76
CA GLU A 91 5.36 -2.03 16.15
C GLU A 91 6.39 -3.10 16.53
N TRP A 92 7.12 -2.89 17.63
CA TRP A 92 7.92 -3.97 18.22
C TRP A 92 6.98 -5.04 18.78
N MET A 93 7.25 -6.31 18.50
CA MET A 93 6.51 -7.42 19.11
C MET A 93 6.98 -7.58 20.56
N VAL A 94 6.20 -7.04 21.51
CA VAL A 94 6.45 -7.16 22.95
C VAL A 94 5.65 -8.33 23.51
N GLU A 95 4.39 -8.46 23.09
CA GLU A 95 3.48 -9.53 23.45
C GLU A 95 3.28 -10.47 22.25
N LYS A 96 3.53 -11.76 22.45
CA LYS A 96 3.23 -12.81 21.47
C LYS A 96 1.71 -13.02 21.43
N PRO A 97 1.05 -12.88 20.26
CA PRO A 97 -0.36 -13.23 20.10
C PRO A 97 -0.64 -14.68 20.48
N GLU A 98 -1.83 -14.97 21.03
CA GLU A 98 -2.23 -16.34 21.39
C GLU A 98 -2.36 -17.23 20.13
N ASP A 99 -2.88 -16.67 19.05
CA ASP A 99 -3.11 -17.32 17.76
C ASP A 99 -1.92 -17.21 16.79
N PHE A 100 -0.72 -16.92 17.29
CA PHE A 100 0.49 -16.69 16.50
C PHE A 100 0.82 -17.81 15.50
N HIS A 101 0.46 -19.05 15.80
CA HIS A 101 0.77 -20.20 14.95
C HIS A 101 -0.25 -20.42 13.82
N GLU A 102 -1.41 -19.77 13.87
CA GLU A 102 -2.51 -19.97 12.93
C GLU A 102 -2.72 -18.74 12.05
N ASN A 103 -2.76 -17.54 12.64
CA ASN A 103 -3.22 -16.33 11.96
C ASN A 103 -2.10 -15.32 11.64
N TRP A 104 -0.83 -15.71 11.81
CA TRP A 104 0.31 -14.81 11.64
C TRP A 104 1.34 -15.36 10.66
N TYR A 105 1.89 -14.45 9.86
CA TYR A 105 2.99 -14.74 8.95
C TYR A 105 4.28 -14.11 9.46
N VAL A 106 5.39 -14.83 9.29
CA VAL A 106 6.74 -14.31 9.58
C VAL A 106 7.50 -14.20 8.27
N VAL A 107 7.97 -12.99 7.95
CA VAL A 107 8.75 -12.74 6.74
C VAL A 107 10.17 -12.31 7.12
N PRO A 108 11.21 -13.08 6.71
CA PRO A 108 12.59 -12.66 6.92
C PRO A 108 12.87 -11.41 6.06
N CYS A 109 13.28 -10.33 6.71
CA CYS A 109 13.60 -9.07 6.04
C CYS A 109 15.11 -8.92 5.87
N PRO A 110 15.63 -8.64 4.65
CA PRO A 110 17.06 -8.43 4.45
C PRO A 110 17.52 -7.14 5.11
N LYS A 111 18.82 -7.06 5.42
CA LYS A 111 19.43 -5.79 5.82
C LYS A 111 19.41 -4.84 4.62
N GLY A 112 18.66 -3.74 4.74
CA GLY A 112 18.52 -2.78 3.66
C GLY A 112 17.64 -1.59 4.04
N ILE A 113 17.40 -0.72 3.07
CA ILE A 113 16.60 0.49 3.23
C ILE A 113 15.18 0.20 2.76
N ARG A 114 14.21 0.45 3.64
CA ARG A 114 12.78 0.36 3.32
C ARG A 114 12.41 1.38 2.25
N THR A 115 11.86 0.91 1.14
CA THR A 115 11.68 1.67 -0.10
C THR A 115 10.31 1.41 -0.68
N LEU A 116 9.55 2.48 -0.90
CA LEU A 116 8.33 2.48 -1.69
C LEU A 116 8.71 2.48 -3.18
N VAL A 117 8.20 1.51 -3.92
CA VAL A 117 8.40 1.38 -5.37
C VAL A 117 7.13 1.79 -6.08
N VAL A 118 7.21 2.76 -6.99
CA VAL A 118 6.07 3.25 -7.77
C VAL A 118 6.39 3.12 -9.26
N ALA A 119 5.82 2.11 -9.91
CA ALA A 119 5.88 1.92 -11.35
C ALA A 119 4.64 2.51 -12.02
N ASN A 120 4.82 3.57 -12.81
CA ASN A 120 3.74 4.28 -13.48
C ASN A 120 4.28 5.08 -14.68
N ARG A 121 3.44 5.33 -15.69
CA ARG A 121 3.78 6.16 -16.87
C ARG A 121 5.09 5.77 -17.58
N GLY A 122 5.46 4.50 -17.49
CA GLY A 122 6.63 3.94 -18.15
C GLY A 122 7.95 4.13 -17.42
N THR A 123 7.94 4.55 -16.15
CA THR A 123 9.10 4.62 -15.25
C THR A 123 8.78 3.96 -13.90
N THR A 124 9.82 3.62 -13.15
CA THR A 124 9.72 3.12 -11.78
C THR A 124 10.53 4.00 -10.86
N ASN A 125 9.85 4.69 -9.96
CA ASN A 125 10.44 5.61 -9.00
C ASN A 125 10.54 4.97 -7.63
N LEU A 126 11.68 5.17 -6.99
CA LEU A 126 11.97 4.67 -5.65
C LEU A 126 11.90 5.82 -4.65
N PHE A 127 11.17 5.62 -3.56
CA PHE A 127 11.05 6.60 -2.47
C PHE A 127 11.41 5.96 -1.13
N SER A 128 12.02 6.73 -0.23
CA SER A 128 12.18 6.29 1.15
C SER A 128 10.81 6.23 1.86
N LYS A 129 10.74 5.58 3.03
CA LYS A 129 9.53 5.61 3.87
C LYS A 129 9.06 7.03 4.26
N TYR A 130 9.96 8.01 4.17
CA TYR A 130 9.69 9.43 4.41
C TYR A 130 9.32 10.20 3.13
N GLY A 131 9.18 9.52 1.99
CA GLY A 131 8.81 10.12 0.71
C GLY A 131 9.95 10.78 -0.05
N GLN A 132 11.21 10.62 0.38
CA GLN A 132 12.36 11.19 -0.34
C GLN A 132 12.65 10.34 -1.58
N PHE A 133 12.75 10.99 -2.74
CA PHE A 133 13.13 10.33 -3.98
C PHE A 133 14.55 9.77 -3.89
N ARG A 134 14.74 8.53 -4.36
CA ARG A 134 16.02 7.81 -4.29
C ARG A 134 16.57 7.43 -5.67
N GLY A 135 15.71 7.28 -6.67
CA GLY A 135 16.13 6.95 -8.02
C GLY A 135 14.97 6.58 -8.92
N GLU A 136 15.23 6.66 -10.22
CA GLU A 136 14.31 6.27 -11.29
C GLU A 136 14.96 5.15 -12.10
N TYR A 137 14.18 4.11 -12.38
CA TYR A 137 14.59 2.92 -13.12
C TYR A 137 13.52 2.54 -14.14
N LYS A 138 13.89 1.68 -15.09
CA LYS A 138 12.93 0.96 -15.92
C LYS A 138 12.78 -0.44 -15.36
N THR A 139 11.55 -0.89 -15.16
CA THR A 139 11.27 -2.25 -14.67
C THR A 139 10.28 -2.97 -15.55
N ALA A 140 10.25 -4.30 -15.46
CA ALA A 140 9.21 -5.12 -16.08
C ALA A 140 7.86 -5.05 -15.33
N LEU A 141 7.78 -4.31 -14.21
CA LEU A 141 6.52 -4.12 -13.49
C LEU A 141 5.48 -3.42 -14.38
N PRO A 142 4.18 -3.66 -14.15
CA PRO A 142 3.13 -2.94 -14.83
C PRO A 142 3.27 -1.43 -14.69
N GLY A 143 3.40 -0.72 -15.81
CA GLY A 143 3.63 0.72 -15.83
C GLY A 143 5.09 1.14 -15.65
N GLY A 144 6.04 0.21 -15.47
CA GLY A 144 7.46 0.46 -15.22
C GLY A 144 8.34 0.69 -16.45
N HIS A 145 7.81 0.46 -17.66
CA HIS A 145 8.54 0.67 -18.92
C HIS A 145 7.63 1.27 -20.02
N SER A 146 8.24 2.04 -20.93
CA SER A 146 7.54 2.82 -21.97
C SER A 146 6.81 1.98 -23.04
N GLY A 147 7.12 0.69 -23.13
CA GLY A 147 6.46 -0.25 -24.05
C GLY A 147 5.16 -0.88 -23.51
N GLY A 148 4.76 -0.56 -22.28
CA GLY A 148 3.54 -1.09 -21.66
C GLY A 148 2.30 -0.24 -21.93
N LEU A 149 1.12 -0.76 -21.57
CA LEU A 149 -0.14 -0.01 -21.59
C LEU A 149 -0.04 1.23 -20.69
N LYS A 150 -0.36 2.41 -21.24
CA LYS A 150 -0.14 3.73 -20.62
C LYS A 150 -0.92 3.96 -19.30
N ASN A 151 -1.90 3.10 -18.98
CA ASN A 151 -2.80 3.26 -17.83
C ASN A 151 -2.59 2.20 -16.73
N ARG A 152 -1.43 1.54 -16.71
CA ARG A 152 -1.06 0.58 -15.66
C ARG A 152 -0.18 1.24 -14.61
N CYS A 153 -0.43 0.89 -13.36
CA CYS A 153 0.37 1.30 -12.21
C CYS A 153 0.60 0.10 -11.29
N CYS A 154 1.79 0.01 -10.74
CA CYS A 154 2.16 -0.97 -9.73
C CYS A 154 2.87 -0.27 -8.58
N ILE A 155 2.48 -0.58 -7.34
CA ILE A 155 3.03 0.00 -6.13
C ILE A 155 3.39 -1.12 -5.17
N LEU A 156 4.66 -1.18 -4.80
CA LEU A 156 5.21 -2.22 -3.94
C LEU A 156 5.88 -1.59 -2.72
N ASP A 157 5.89 -2.37 -1.64
CA ASP A 157 6.66 -2.09 -0.44
C ASP A 157 7.86 -3.04 -0.39
N CYS A 158 9.08 -2.50 -0.39
CA CYS A 158 10.30 -3.27 -0.62
C CYS A 158 11.42 -2.91 0.36
N PHE A 159 12.40 -3.79 0.46
CA PHE A 159 13.73 -3.51 1.01
C PHE A 159 14.76 -3.53 -0.10
N GLN A 160 15.60 -2.49 -0.15
CA GLN A 160 16.75 -2.43 -1.04
C GLN A 160 18.04 -2.52 -0.21
N PRO A 161 18.80 -3.62 -0.32
CA PRO A 161 20.16 -3.67 0.22
C PRO A 161 21.02 -2.57 -0.41
N GLU A 162 21.98 -2.07 0.37
CA GLU A 162 22.84 -0.97 -0.05
C GLU A 162 23.62 -1.29 -1.32
N ASN A 163 23.66 -0.35 -2.27
CA ASN A 163 24.34 -0.47 -3.56
C ASN A 163 23.96 -1.71 -4.39
N SER A 164 22.75 -2.26 -4.19
CA SER A 164 22.25 -3.40 -4.95
C SER A 164 21.16 -3.00 -5.93
N ASN A 165 21.14 -3.69 -7.08
CA ASN A 165 20.05 -3.63 -8.05
C ASN A 165 18.98 -4.68 -7.74
N ILE A 166 18.89 -5.13 -6.47
CA ILE A 166 17.93 -6.15 -6.03
C ILE A 166 16.93 -5.50 -5.06
N MET A 167 15.65 -5.72 -5.31
CA MET A 167 14.53 -5.22 -4.54
C MET A 167 13.79 -6.41 -3.92
N TYR A 168 13.93 -6.58 -2.62
CA TYR A 168 13.18 -7.59 -1.89
C TYR A 168 11.79 -7.06 -1.59
N VAL A 169 10.78 -7.60 -2.26
CA VAL A 169 9.40 -7.18 -2.06
C VAL A 169 8.87 -7.76 -0.75
N LEU A 170 8.41 -6.90 0.16
CA LEU A 170 7.69 -7.34 1.35
C LEU A 170 6.19 -7.39 1.11
N ASP A 171 5.64 -6.40 0.40
CA ASP A 171 4.19 -6.28 0.30
C ASP A 171 3.71 -5.57 -0.97
N LEU A 172 2.44 -5.79 -1.31
CA LEU A 172 1.75 -5.25 -2.48
C LEU A 172 0.69 -4.22 -2.07
N LEU A 173 0.82 -3.00 -2.60
CA LEU A 173 -0.15 -1.92 -2.35
C LEU A 173 -1.10 -1.72 -3.53
N ALA A 174 -0.60 -1.83 -4.76
CA ALA A 174 -1.44 -1.77 -5.95
C ALA A 174 -0.83 -2.57 -7.11
N TRP A 175 -1.69 -3.19 -7.92
CA TRP A 175 -1.29 -3.92 -9.12
C TRP A 175 -2.20 -3.59 -10.29
N ASN A 176 -1.65 -3.28 -11.46
CA ASN A 176 -2.43 -2.90 -12.65
C ASN A 176 -3.50 -1.83 -12.38
N THR A 177 -3.15 -0.81 -11.60
CA THR A 177 -4.06 0.29 -11.21
C THR A 177 -5.15 -0.09 -10.20
N GLN A 178 -5.19 -1.36 -9.77
CA GLN A 178 -6.10 -1.81 -8.71
C GLN A 178 -5.43 -1.67 -7.33
N PRO A 179 -6.04 -0.93 -6.38
CA PRO A 179 -5.57 -0.91 -5.00
C PRO A 179 -5.79 -2.26 -4.35
N MET A 180 -4.79 -2.74 -3.62
CA MET A 180 -4.81 -4.02 -2.92
C MET A 180 -4.87 -3.87 -1.41
N THR A 181 -4.78 -2.63 -0.89
CA THR A 181 -4.67 -2.33 0.55
C THR A 181 -5.89 -2.72 1.38
N ASP A 182 -7.04 -2.93 0.75
CA ASP A 182 -8.27 -3.40 1.42
C ASP A 182 -8.29 -4.94 1.55
N GLY A 183 -7.39 -5.63 0.86
CA GLY A 183 -7.23 -7.08 0.92
C GLY A 183 -6.42 -7.53 2.13
N GLU A 184 -6.71 -8.74 2.60
CA GLU A 184 -5.97 -9.37 3.69
C GLU A 184 -4.53 -9.71 3.25
N THR A 185 -3.60 -9.78 4.20
CA THR A 185 -2.17 -10.03 3.91
C THR A 185 -1.95 -11.32 3.12
N GLU A 186 -2.65 -12.40 3.46
CA GLU A 186 -2.58 -13.67 2.72
C GLU A 186 -2.94 -13.50 1.24
N PHE A 187 -4.06 -12.82 0.95
CA PHE A 187 -4.47 -12.54 -0.42
C PHE A 187 -3.41 -11.72 -1.17
N ARG A 188 -2.84 -10.69 -0.54
CA ARG A 188 -1.85 -9.81 -1.17
C ARG A 188 -0.55 -10.57 -1.49
N HIS A 189 -0.10 -11.44 -0.58
CA HIS A 189 1.04 -12.32 -0.82
C HIS A 189 0.77 -13.30 -1.97
N TYR A 190 -0.37 -14.02 -1.93
CA TYR A 190 -0.75 -14.94 -2.99
C TYR A 190 -0.84 -14.25 -4.35
N TRP A 191 -1.47 -13.08 -4.39
CA TRP A 191 -1.65 -12.30 -5.62
C TRP A 191 -0.30 -11.85 -6.18
N MET A 192 0.56 -11.32 -5.32
CA MET A 192 1.92 -10.92 -5.69
C MET A 192 2.71 -12.08 -6.27
N GLU A 193 2.79 -13.21 -5.56
CA GLU A 193 3.54 -14.38 -6.03
C GLU A 193 3.03 -14.90 -7.37
N SER A 194 1.70 -15.00 -7.53
CA SER A 194 1.07 -15.48 -8.76
C SER A 194 1.43 -14.57 -9.94
N ASN A 195 1.33 -13.25 -9.77
CA ASN A 195 1.66 -12.30 -10.82
C ASN A 195 3.16 -12.21 -11.11
N PHE A 196 4.03 -12.43 -10.12
CA PHE A 196 5.48 -12.41 -10.32
C PHE A 196 5.94 -13.61 -11.14
N ARG A 197 5.34 -14.79 -10.93
CA ARG A 197 5.61 -15.99 -11.74
C ARG A 197 5.25 -15.80 -13.21
N GLU A 198 4.28 -14.94 -13.51
CA GLU A 198 3.90 -14.59 -14.89
C GLU A 198 4.87 -13.61 -15.57
N ILE A 199 5.79 -12.98 -14.82
CA ILE A 199 6.74 -11.98 -15.34
C ILE A 199 8.19 -12.42 -15.01
N PRO A 200 8.73 -13.45 -15.70
CA PRO A 200 10.07 -13.98 -15.45
C PRO A 200 11.21 -12.99 -15.78
N GLU A 201 10.90 -11.84 -16.38
CA GLU A 201 11.83 -10.73 -16.56
C GLU A 201 12.17 -10.01 -15.26
N LEU A 202 11.33 -10.11 -14.23
CA LEU A 202 11.61 -9.49 -12.92
C LEU A 202 12.85 -10.09 -12.28
N GLU A 203 13.12 -11.39 -12.47
CA GLU A 203 14.23 -12.10 -11.83
C GLU A 203 15.62 -11.80 -12.44
N ARG A 204 15.69 -10.98 -13.51
CA ARG A 204 16.95 -10.73 -14.23
C ARG A 204 17.07 -9.31 -14.75
N ILE A 205 18.30 -8.81 -14.81
CA ILE A 205 18.59 -7.53 -15.47
C ILE A 205 18.48 -7.69 -16.98
N THR A 206 17.67 -6.82 -17.61
CA THR A 206 17.49 -6.74 -19.06
C THR A 206 17.53 -5.29 -19.55
N LYS A 207 17.22 -5.07 -20.83
CA LYS A 207 16.99 -3.71 -21.35
C LYS A 207 15.72 -3.08 -20.77
N LYS A 208 14.70 -3.90 -20.49
CA LYS A 208 13.39 -3.46 -19.97
C LYS A 208 13.34 -3.46 -18.43
N ASN A 209 14.18 -4.25 -17.78
CA ASN A 209 14.22 -4.42 -16.34
C ASN A 209 15.62 -4.11 -15.77
N LYS A 210 15.74 -3.03 -14.99
CA LYS A 210 17.01 -2.57 -14.40
C LYS A 210 17.13 -2.86 -12.91
N LEU A 211 16.09 -3.42 -12.30
CA LEU A 211 16.05 -3.88 -10.92
C LEU A 211 15.55 -5.32 -10.91
N ILE A 212 16.22 -6.20 -10.18
CA ILE A 212 15.75 -7.56 -9.89
C ILE A 212 14.81 -7.49 -8.70
#